data_AF-A0A0K8PVD4-F1
#
_entry.id   AF-A0A0K8PVD4-F1
#
_cell.length_a   1.000
_cell.length_b   1.000
_cell.length_c   1.000
_cell.angle_alpha   90.00
_cell.angle_beta   90.00
_cell.angle_gamma   90.00
#
_symmetry.space_group_name_H-M   'P 1'
#
loop_
_entity.id
_entity.type
_entity.pdbx_description
1 polymer ?
#
loop_
_entity_poly.entity_id
_entity_poly.type
_entity_poly.pdbx_seq_one_letter_code
_entity_poly.pdbx_strand_id
1 'polypeptide(L)'
;MVARWQLNEAFGEDVIHLNHDLAGELGVPPVDRGILAYVGLPRKVAGLFTAETVGSPELFSVTAFDLPGGRKEAISLGGPPGDDMMRFQLDLHEGYVVLVSYHADKPQAEIVNSSLDEFVEFLCRFAVRAKELRDASAEETREYTEGFIEVLKEIDPIAFSQSDSWWSMVTDEMKG
;
A
#
# COMPACT_ATOMS: atom_id res chain seq x y z
N MET A 1 -6.61 13.19 0.01
CA MET A 1 -7.06 13.20 1.42
C MET A 1 -8.09 12.09 1.61
N VAL A 2 -7.65 10.95 2.13
CA VAL A 2 -8.53 9.82 2.51
C VAL A 2 -9.52 10.34 3.53
N ALA A 3 -10.81 10.35 3.17
CA ALA A 3 -11.79 10.71 4.15
C ALA A 3 -11.93 9.53 5.12
N ARG A 4 -11.45 9.71 6.35
CA ARG A 4 -11.42 8.71 7.45
C ARG A 4 -12.70 7.87 7.62
N TRP A 5 -13.84 8.34 7.13
CA TRP A 5 -15.11 7.60 7.13
C TRP A 5 -15.18 6.45 6.10
N GLN A 6 -14.44 6.52 4.98
CA GLN A 6 -14.45 5.50 3.93
C GLN A 6 -13.70 4.22 4.32
N LEU A 7 -12.70 4.30 5.22
CA LEU A 7 -11.99 3.13 5.74
C LEU A 7 -12.85 2.26 6.64
N ASN A 8 -13.54 2.84 7.62
CA ASN A 8 -14.44 2.08 8.49
C ASN A 8 -15.63 1.49 7.70
N GLU A 9 -16.08 2.16 6.65
CA GLU A 9 -17.11 1.62 5.76
C GLU A 9 -16.57 0.47 4.88
N ALA A 10 -15.32 0.59 4.42
CA ALA A 10 -14.66 -0.42 3.61
C ALA A 10 -14.18 -1.65 4.42
N PHE A 11 -13.71 -1.47 5.65
CA PHE A 11 -13.05 -2.54 6.43
C PHE A 11 -13.66 -2.82 7.80
N GLY A 12 -14.55 -1.96 8.31
CA GLY A 12 -15.14 -2.14 9.64
C GLY A 12 -14.07 -2.12 10.74
N GLU A 13 -14.06 -3.15 11.59
CA GLU A 13 -13.05 -3.33 12.64
C GLU A 13 -11.73 -3.92 12.12
N ASP A 14 -11.64 -4.24 10.83
CA ASP A 14 -10.49 -4.96 10.25
C ASP A 14 -9.34 -4.02 9.83
N VAL A 15 -8.97 -3.12 10.75
CA VAL A 15 -7.94 -2.09 10.55
C VAL A 15 -6.89 -2.20 11.65
N ILE A 16 -5.63 -2.32 11.26
CA ILE A 16 -4.48 -2.39 12.14
C ILE A 16 -3.89 -1.00 12.31
N HIS A 17 -3.62 -0.63 13.56
CA HIS A 17 -3.06 0.66 13.93
C HIS A 17 -1.70 0.48 14.58
N LEU A 18 -0.77 1.39 14.28
CA LEU A 18 0.48 1.51 15.02
C LEU A 18 0.27 2.51 16.16
N ASN A 19 0.69 2.14 17.38
CA ASN A 19 0.61 3.08 18.49
C ASN A 19 1.36 4.39 18.16
N HIS A 20 0.73 5.53 18.42
CA HIS A 20 1.26 6.84 18.05
C HIS A 20 2.63 7.14 18.66
N ASP A 21 2.85 6.79 19.93
CA ASP A 21 4.12 7.05 20.61
C ASP A 21 5.21 6.10 20.10
N LEU A 22 4.87 4.82 19.93
CA LEU A 22 5.77 3.83 19.32
C LEU A 22 6.17 4.22 17.90
N ALA A 23 5.24 4.68 17.07
CA ALA A 23 5.54 5.20 15.74
C ALA A 23 6.58 6.34 15.82
N GLY A 24 6.53 7.16 16.85
CA GLY A 24 7.53 8.19 17.08
C GLY A 24 8.89 7.67 17.51
N GLU A 25 8.93 6.64 18.35
CA GLU A 25 10.16 5.96 18.73
C GLU A 25 10.81 5.26 17.54
N LEU A 26 10.00 4.76 16.59
CA LEU A 26 10.44 4.15 15.34
C LEU A 26 10.87 5.18 14.27
N GLY A 27 10.84 6.47 14.58
CA GLY A 27 11.28 7.53 13.65
C GLY A 27 10.26 7.92 12.59
N VAL A 28 8.99 7.47 12.69
CA VAL A 28 7.95 7.81 11.71
C VAL A 28 7.66 9.33 11.75
N PRO A 29 7.69 10.03 10.60
CA PRO A 29 7.37 11.44 10.51
C PRO A 29 5.97 11.78 11.08
N PRO A 30 5.74 12.98 11.61
CA PRO A 30 4.47 13.33 12.26
C PRO A 30 3.22 13.15 11.38
N VAL A 31 3.32 13.41 10.08
CA VAL A 31 2.21 13.25 9.13
C VAL A 31 1.82 11.77 9.01
N ASP A 32 2.80 10.91 8.72
CA ASP A 32 2.58 9.46 8.55
C ASP A 32 2.19 8.77 9.85
N ARG A 33 2.72 9.26 10.98
CA ARG A 33 2.34 8.82 12.31
C ARG A 33 0.84 9.01 12.55
N GLY A 34 0.30 10.15 12.16
CA GLY A 34 -1.13 10.42 12.27
C GLY A 34 -1.95 9.42 11.46
N ILE A 35 -1.48 9.06 10.26
CA ILE A 35 -2.11 8.06 9.41
C ILE A 35 -2.05 6.69 10.09
N LEU A 36 -0.86 6.16 10.39
CA LEU A 36 -0.73 4.83 10.97
C LEU A 36 -1.44 4.67 12.33
N ALA A 37 -1.54 5.73 13.13
CA ALA A 37 -2.12 5.67 14.46
C ALA A 37 -3.62 5.92 14.53
N TYR A 38 -4.19 6.73 13.64
CA TYR A 38 -5.60 7.15 13.72
C TYR A 38 -6.44 6.72 12.53
N VAL A 39 -5.80 6.42 11.41
CA VAL A 39 -6.41 5.94 10.17
C VAL A 39 -6.14 4.45 10.00
N GLY A 40 -4.91 4.01 10.24
CA GLY A 40 -4.48 2.61 10.20
C GLY A 40 -4.30 2.05 8.78
N LEU A 41 -3.95 0.77 8.72
CA LEU A 41 -3.87 -0.03 7.50
C LEU A 41 -4.96 -1.09 7.54
N PRO A 42 -5.62 -1.43 6.42
CA PRO A 42 -6.53 -2.57 6.40
C PRO A 42 -5.76 -3.84 6.75
N ARG A 43 -6.36 -4.80 7.45
CA ARG A 43 -5.68 -6.09 7.70
C ARG A 43 -5.40 -6.82 6.39
N LYS A 44 -6.35 -6.78 5.45
CA LYS A 44 -6.27 -7.46 4.17
C LYS A 44 -7.08 -6.75 3.09
N VAL A 45 -6.52 -6.72 1.88
CA VAL A 45 -7.22 -6.43 0.62
C VAL A 45 -7.00 -7.63 -0.29
N ALA A 46 -8.08 -8.30 -0.70
CA ALA A 46 -8.00 -9.56 -1.43
C ALA A 46 -7.12 -9.42 -2.69
N GLY A 47 -6.12 -10.30 -2.82
CA GLY A 47 -5.18 -10.33 -3.94
C GLY A 47 -4.08 -9.26 -3.92
N LEU A 48 -4.21 -8.20 -3.12
CA LEU A 48 -3.34 -7.02 -3.22
C LEU A 48 -2.46 -6.80 -2.00
N PHE A 49 -3.02 -6.96 -0.81
CA PHE A 49 -2.34 -6.56 0.42
C PHE A 49 -2.74 -7.43 1.60
N THR A 50 -1.77 -7.71 2.47
CA THR A 50 -2.00 -8.22 3.81
C THR A 50 -1.01 -7.60 4.79
N ALA A 51 -1.51 -7.23 5.97
CA ALA A 51 -0.68 -6.87 7.12
C ALA A 51 -0.23 -8.11 7.91
N GLU A 52 -0.83 -9.27 7.64
CA GLU A 52 -0.45 -10.57 8.21
C GLU A 52 0.71 -11.16 7.41
N THR A 53 1.89 -10.56 7.56
CA THR A 53 3.11 -10.99 6.85
C THR A 53 3.71 -12.24 7.48
N VAL A 54 4.14 -13.19 6.66
CA VAL A 54 4.97 -14.33 7.08
C VAL A 54 6.41 -14.09 6.62
N GLY A 55 7.38 -14.33 7.49
CA GLY A 55 8.80 -14.05 7.22
C GLY A 55 9.20 -12.62 7.55
N SER A 56 10.37 -12.19 7.11
CA SER A 56 10.95 -10.88 7.44
C SER A 56 11.01 -9.96 6.22
N PRO A 57 10.91 -8.63 6.41
CA PRO A 57 10.58 -7.92 7.66
C PRO A 57 9.13 -8.13 8.15
N GLU A 58 8.95 -8.17 9.47
CA GLU A 58 7.62 -8.23 10.12
C GLU A 58 6.89 -6.88 10.03
N LEU A 59 5.57 -6.87 10.18
CA LEU A 59 4.75 -5.64 10.21
C LEU A 59 5.29 -4.64 11.24
N PHE A 60 5.43 -3.38 10.83
CA PHE A 60 5.96 -2.26 11.62
C PHE A 60 7.39 -2.40 12.14
N SER A 61 8.14 -3.41 11.68
CA SER A 61 9.58 -3.45 11.92
C SER A 61 10.29 -2.45 11.01
N VAL A 62 11.31 -1.77 11.56
CA VAL A 62 12.15 -0.84 10.82
C VAL A 62 13.33 -1.61 10.23
N THR A 63 13.53 -1.47 8.93
CA THR A 63 14.68 -2.00 8.20
C THR A 63 15.56 -0.84 7.77
N ALA A 64 16.88 -1.00 7.95
CA ALA A 64 17.85 -0.05 7.43
C ALA A 64 18.51 -0.61 6.17
N PHE A 65 18.66 0.25 5.17
CA PHE A 65 19.30 -0.05 3.89
C PHE A 65 20.51 0.85 3.72
N ASP A 66 21.66 0.25 3.44
CA ASP A 66 22.85 0.99 3.05
C ASP A 66 22.80 1.22 1.53
N LEU A 67 22.47 2.45 1.12
CA LEU A 67 22.38 2.85 -0.27
C LEU A 67 23.48 3.86 -0.64
N PRO A 68 23.85 3.97 -1.92
CA PRO A 68 24.66 5.09 -2.40
C PRO A 68 23.93 6.41 -2.11
N GLY A 69 24.40 7.18 -1.12
CA GLY A 69 23.74 8.39 -0.63
C GLY A 69 23.48 8.40 0.88
N GLY A 70 23.64 7.25 1.55
CA GLY A 70 23.54 7.14 3.00
C GLY A 70 22.69 5.95 3.44
N ARG A 71 22.63 5.75 4.76
CA ARG A 71 21.72 4.80 5.38
C ARG A 71 20.31 5.37 5.29
N LYS A 72 19.40 4.61 4.69
CA LYS A 72 17.96 4.89 4.68
C LYS A 72 17.23 3.94 5.62
N GLU A 73 16.20 4.41 6.28
CA GLU A 73 15.33 3.59 7.12
C GLU A 73 13.92 3.53 6.53
N ALA A 74 13.33 2.35 6.56
CA ALA A 74 11.95 2.14 6.13
C ALA A 74 11.20 1.25 7.12
N ILE A 75 9.92 1.54 7.32
CA ILE A 75 9.04 0.72 8.17
C ILE A 75 8.17 -0.20 7.30
N SER A 76 8.10 -1.47 7.67
CA SER A 76 7.26 -2.46 6.96
C SER A 76 5.78 -2.17 7.19
N LEU A 77 5.00 -2.10 6.12
CA LEU A 77 3.55 -1.88 6.13
C LEU A 77 2.77 -3.17 5.92
N GLY A 78 3.38 -4.19 5.34
CA GLY A 78 2.70 -5.43 4.94
C GLY A 78 3.34 -6.03 3.69
N GLY A 79 2.62 -6.88 2.98
CA GLY A 79 3.09 -7.45 1.72
C GLY A 79 1.96 -7.98 0.85
N PRO A 80 2.27 -8.43 -0.38
CA PRO A 80 1.33 -9.17 -1.22
C PRO A 80 0.89 -10.47 -0.53
N PRO A 81 -0.40 -10.85 -0.58
CA PRO A 81 -0.87 -12.08 0.05
C PRO A 81 -0.19 -13.33 -0.52
N GLY A 82 0.44 -14.13 0.35
CA GLY A 82 1.11 -15.38 -0.05
C GLY A 82 2.55 -15.22 -0.53
N ASP A 83 3.10 -14.00 -0.50
CA ASP A 83 4.49 -13.72 -0.84
C ASP A 83 5.29 -13.36 0.43
N ASP A 84 6.23 -14.22 0.83
CA ASP A 84 7.10 -14.00 1.99
C ASP A 84 8.36 -13.20 1.68
N MET A 85 8.63 -12.92 0.40
CA MET A 85 9.84 -12.25 -0.11
C MET A 85 9.59 -10.84 -0.62
N MET A 86 8.34 -10.36 -0.58
CA MET A 86 7.98 -8.99 -0.97
C MET A 86 7.34 -8.22 0.18
N ARG A 87 7.74 -6.96 0.38
CA ARG A 87 7.17 -6.06 1.40
C ARG A 87 6.86 -4.68 0.86
N PHE A 88 5.68 -4.19 1.22
CA PHE A 88 5.41 -2.76 1.17
C PHE A 88 6.09 -2.09 2.36
N GLN A 89 6.86 -1.04 2.11
CA GLN A 89 7.57 -0.30 3.14
C GLN A 89 7.40 1.20 2.93
N LEU A 90 7.33 1.96 4.01
CA LEU A 90 7.37 3.42 3.97
C LEU A 90 8.81 3.89 4.17
N ASP A 91 9.37 4.60 3.19
CA ASP A 91 10.66 5.31 3.32
C ASP A 91 10.48 6.45 4.34
N LEU A 92 11.16 6.36 5.49
CA LEU A 92 11.02 7.31 6.59
C LEU A 92 11.68 8.67 6.31
N HIS A 93 12.45 8.78 5.23
CA HIS A 93 13.11 10.02 4.82
C HIS A 93 12.32 10.76 3.74
N GLU A 94 11.91 10.05 2.69
CA GLU A 94 11.26 10.66 1.53
C GLU A 94 9.72 10.58 1.59
N GLY A 95 9.16 9.69 2.40
CA GLY A 95 7.71 9.50 2.54
C GLY A 95 7.07 8.60 1.48
N TYR A 96 7.85 8.09 0.52
CA TYR A 96 7.37 7.15 -0.49
C TYR A 96 6.97 5.81 0.12
N VAL A 97 5.90 5.21 -0.41
CA VAL A 97 5.64 3.78 -0.21
C VAL A 97 6.31 3.01 -1.34
N VAL A 98 7.19 2.08 -0.98
CA VAL A 98 7.95 1.25 -1.90
C VAL A 98 7.60 -0.22 -1.74
N LEU A 99 7.71 -0.99 -2.83
CA LEU A 99 7.66 -2.45 -2.81
C LEU A 99 9.08 -2.97 -2.93
N VAL A 100 9.52 -3.68 -1.90
CA VAL A 100 10.85 -4.27 -1.83
C VAL A 100 10.75 -5.77 -2.08
N SER A 101 11.48 -6.25 -3.07
CA SER A 101 11.68 -7.66 -3.38
C SER A 101 13.02 -8.13 -2.84
N TYR A 102 12.98 -9.20 -2.04
CA TYR A 102 14.14 -9.82 -1.40
C TYR A 102 14.64 -11.07 -2.16
N HIS A 103 14.14 -11.34 -3.37
CA HIS A 103 14.40 -12.57 -4.14
C HIS A 103 15.84 -12.77 -4.66
N ALA A 104 16.74 -11.81 -4.50
CA ALA A 104 18.09 -11.82 -5.07
C ALA A 104 19.18 -11.53 -4.04
N ASP A 105 20.45 -11.70 -4.45
CA ASP A 105 21.63 -11.29 -3.68
C ASP A 105 21.61 -9.80 -3.30
N LYS A 106 20.77 -9.00 -3.97
CA LYS A 106 20.52 -7.59 -3.67
C LYS A 106 19.01 -7.31 -3.70
N PRO A 107 18.43 -6.71 -2.65
CA PRO A 107 17.05 -6.24 -2.67
C PRO A 107 16.81 -5.26 -3.83
N GLN A 108 15.65 -5.39 -4.47
CA GLN A 108 15.16 -4.43 -5.46
C GLN A 108 13.98 -3.67 -4.86
N ALA A 109 13.87 -2.38 -5.17
CA ALA A 109 12.78 -1.54 -4.70
C ALA A 109 12.19 -0.75 -5.86
N GLU A 110 10.87 -0.66 -5.90
CA GLU A 110 10.13 0.25 -6.77
C GLU A 110 9.23 1.17 -5.92
N ILE A 111 8.96 2.38 -6.41
CA ILE A 111 7.96 3.27 -5.79
C ILE A 111 6.58 2.77 -6.19
N VAL A 112 5.75 2.48 -5.19
CA VAL A 112 4.36 2.04 -5.35
C VAL A 112 3.42 3.23 -5.24
N ASN A 113 3.66 4.11 -4.28
CA ASN A 113 2.89 5.35 -4.13
C ASN A 113 3.76 6.51 -3.66
N SER A 114 3.35 7.73 -4.01
CA SER A 114 4.07 8.96 -3.66
C SER A 114 4.02 9.24 -2.16
N SER A 115 3.00 8.75 -1.46
CA SER A 115 2.82 8.92 -0.02
C SER A 115 2.08 7.75 0.64
N LEU A 116 2.14 7.71 1.97
CA LEU A 116 1.36 6.75 2.77
C LEU A 116 -0.16 6.97 2.64
N ASP A 117 -0.63 8.21 2.58
CA ASP A 117 -2.08 8.47 2.46
C ASP A 117 -2.64 8.02 1.12
N GLU A 118 -1.89 8.17 0.03
CA GLU A 118 -2.28 7.68 -1.30
C GLU A 118 -2.27 6.15 -1.35
N PHE A 119 -1.27 5.50 -0.75
CA PHE A 119 -1.26 4.04 -0.62
C PHE A 119 -2.50 3.52 0.12
N VAL A 120 -2.84 4.14 1.25
CA VAL A 120 -4.04 3.76 2.01
C VAL A 120 -5.31 4.04 1.20
N GLU A 121 -5.39 5.17 0.49
CA GLU A 121 -6.52 5.50 -0.39
C GLU A 121 -6.74 4.42 -1.46
N PHE A 122 -5.66 3.96 -2.11
CA PHE A 122 -5.72 2.93 -3.14
C PHE A 122 -6.31 1.64 -2.54
N LEU A 123 -5.77 1.17 -1.42
CA LEU A 123 -6.28 -0.03 -0.74
C LEU A 123 -7.78 0.08 -0.40
N CYS A 124 -8.23 1.25 0.05
CA CYS A 124 -9.66 1.51 0.31
C CYS A 124 -10.51 1.40 -0.93
N ARG A 125 -10.09 2.09 -2.00
CA ARG A 125 -10.81 2.12 -3.27
C ARG A 125 -10.93 0.73 -3.88
N PHE A 126 -9.87 -0.07 -3.81
CA PHE A 126 -9.91 -1.47 -4.22
C PHE A 126 -10.90 -2.30 -3.41
N ALA A 127 -10.93 -2.13 -2.09
CA ALA A 127 -11.88 -2.84 -1.24
C ALA A 127 -13.34 -2.42 -1.48
N VAL A 128 -13.60 -1.12 -1.67
CA VAL A 128 -14.94 -0.61 -2.03
C VAL A 128 -15.37 -1.16 -3.38
N ARG A 129 -14.52 -1.06 -4.41
CA ARG A 129 -14.79 -1.64 -5.74
C ARG A 129 -15.14 -3.12 -5.65
N ALA A 130 -14.38 -3.90 -4.90
CA ALA A 130 -14.64 -5.34 -4.74
C ALA A 130 -16.00 -5.63 -4.07
N LYS A 131 -16.50 -4.73 -3.23
CA LYS A 131 -17.86 -4.83 -2.66
C LYS A 131 -18.92 -4.44 -3.68
N GLU A 132 -18.73 -3.31 -4.37
CA GLU A 132 -19.70 -2.78 -5.35
C GLU A 132 -19.90 -3.71 -6.55
N LEU A 133 -18.83 -4.37 -6.99
CA LEU A 133 -18.87 -5.24 -8.17
C LEU A 133 -19.13 -6.72 -7.87
N ARG A 134 -19.43 -7.07 -6.60
CA ARG A 134 -19.61 -8.48 -6.20
C ARG A 134 -20.65 -9.23 -7.02
N ASP A 135 -21.74 -8.55 -7.35
CA ASP A 135 -22.89 -9.11 -8.09
C ASP A 135 -23.06 -8.45 -9.47
N ALA A 136 -22.06 -7.68 -9.94
CA ALA A 136 -22.10 -6.99 -11.22
C ALA A 136 -21.85 -7.94 -12.39
N SER A 137 -22.44 -7.63 -13.54
CA SER A 137 -22.12 -8.30 -14.80
C SER A 137 -20.69 -7.97 -15.27
N ALA A 138 -20.19 -8.77 -16.22
CA ALA A 138 -18.88 -8.52 -16.83
C ALA A 138 -18.82 -7.17 -17.58
N GLU A 139 -19.94 -6.71 -18.13
CA GLU A 139 -20.03 -5.42 -18.82
C GLU A 139 -19.96 -4.25 -17.82
N GLU A 140 -20.76 -4.29 -16.76
CA GLU A 140 -20.72 -3.30 -15.66
C GLU A 140 -19.34 -3.25 -14.99
N THR A 141 -18.71 -4.42 -14.81
CA THR A 141 -17.36 -4.52 -14.26
C THR A 141 -16.34 -3.81 -15.16
N ARG A 142 -16.42 -3.98 -16.48
CA ARG A 142 -15.50 -3.35 -17.43
C ARG A 142 -15.65 -1.83 -17.42
N GLU A 143 -16.89 -1.34 -17.56
CA GLU A 143 -17.19 0.10 -17.57
C GLU A 143 -16.71 0.78 -16.27
N TYR A 144 -16.99 0.17 -15.12
CA TYR A 144 -16.51 0.68 -13.84
C TYR A 144 -14.98 0.70 -13.76
N THR A 145 -14.31 -0.36 -14.25
CA THR A 145 -12.86 -0.52 -14.13
C THR A 145 -12.09 0.56 -14.88
N GLU A 146 -12.54 0.97 -16.06
CA GLU A 146 -11.89 2.03 -16.82
C GLU A 146 -11.92 3.37 -16.05
N GLY A 147 -13.09 3.77 -15.56
CA GLY A 147 -13.23 5.00 -14.76
C GLY A 147 -12.47 4.92 -13.43
N PHE A 148 -12.47 3.76 -12.78
CA PHE A 148 -11.71 3.51 -11.56
C PHE A 148 -10.21 3.73 -11.74
N ILE A 149 -9.63 3.21 -12.83
CA ILE A 149 -8.20 3.34 -13.10
C ILE A 149 -7.80 4.80 -13.36
N GLU A 150 -8.62 5.55 -14.10
CA GLU A 150 -8.35 6.97 -14.33
C GLU A 150 -8.37 7.77 -13.02
N VAL A 151 -9.30 7.47 -12.11
CA VAL A 151 -9.31 8.09 -10.77
C VAL A 151 -8.04 7.76 -9.98
N LEU A 152 -7.54 6.52 -10.03
CA LEU A 152 -6.29 6.17 -9.34
C LEU A 152 -5.09 6.94 -9.92
N LYS A 153 -5.00 7.07 -11.25
CA LYS A 153 -3.95 7.86 -11.91
C LYS A 153 -4.02 9.35 -11.57
N GLU A 154 -5.22 9.90 -11.40
CA GLU A 154 -5.39 11.29 -10.96
C GLU A 154 -4.94 11.51 -9.52
N ILE A 155 -5.15 10.52 -8.64
CA ILE A 155 -4.72 10.57 -7.24
C ILE A 155 -3.20 10.52 -7.14
N ASP A 156 -2.58 9.54 -7.80
CA ASP A 156 -1.12 9.36 -7.77
C ASP A 156 -0.58 9.00 -9.16
N PRO A 157 -0.14 10.00 -9.95
CA PRO A 157 0.43 9.74 -11.27
C PRO A 157 1.75 8.95 -11.23
N ILE A 158 2.52 9.04 -10.14
CA ILE A 158 3.84 8.37 -10.03
C ILE A 158 3.65 6.86 -9.93
N ALA A 159 2.61 6.41 -9.22
CA ALA A 159 2.20 5.02 -9.12
C ALA A 159 1.97 4.32 -10.48
N PHE A 160 1.70 5.08 -11.54
CA PHE A 160 1.47 4.59 -12.90
C PHE A 160 2.52 5.09 -13.91
N SER A 161 3.64 5.62 -13.43
CA SER A 161 4.65 6.25 -14.29
C SER A 161 5.36 5.26 -15.23
N GLN A 162 5.41 3.97 -14.87
CA GLN A 162 5.96 2.90 -15.69
C GLN A 162 4.90 1.84 -15.98
N SER A 163 4.93 1.25 -17.17
CA SER A 163 3.98 0.21 -17.59
C SER A 163 4.15 -1.10 -16.82
N ASP A 164 5.33 -1.34 -16.25
CA ASP A 164 5.68 -2.51 -15.44
C ASP A 164 5.70 -2.23 -13.94
N SER A 165 5.25 -1.05 -13.51
CA SER A 165 5.04 -0.76 -12.08
C SER A 165 3.95 -1.65 -11.48
N TRP A 166 4.04 -1.90 -10.18
CA TRP A 166 3.06 -2.70 -9.44
C TRP A 166 1.59 -2.40 -9.79
N TRP A 167 1.17 -1.12 -9.72
CA TRP A 167 -0.22 -0.76 -9.99
C TRP A 167 -0.61 -0.82 -11.47
N SER A 168 0.33 -0.59 -12.39
CA SER A 168 0.08 -0.82 -13.82
C SER A 168 -0.20 -2.31 -14.09
N MET A 169 0.59 -3.21 -13.52
CA MET A 169 0.35 -4.66 -13.67
C MET A 169 -0.99 -5.09 -13.06
N VAL A 170 -1.27 -4.67 -11.82
CA VAL A 170 -2.54 -4.95 -11.13
C VAL A 170 -3.74 -4.46 -11.97
N THR A 171 -3.68 -3.24 -12.48
CA THR A 171 -4.79 -2.66 -13.23
C THR A 171 -4.94 -3.22 -14.64
N ASP A 172 -3.87 -3.72 -15.25
CA ASP A 172 -3.95 -4.45 -16.52
C ASP A 172 -4.59 -5.83 -16.35
N GLU A 173 -4.30 -6.56 -15.27
CA GLU A 173 -4.99 -7.82 -14.95
C GLU A 173 -6.50 -7.64 -14.77
N MET A 174 -6.94 -6.48 -14.27
CA MET A 174 -8.37 -6.18 -14.10
C MET A 174 -9.12 -5.91 -15.41
N LYS A 175 -8.41 -5.59 -16.50
CA LYS A 175 -9.01 -5.33 -17.82
C LYS A 175 -9.26 -6.60 -18.63
N GLY A 176 -8.60 -7.70 -18.26
CA GLY A 176 -8.73 -9.03 -18.88
C GLY A 176 -10.00 -9.76 -18.47
#